data_AF-A0A847WBR0-F1
#
_entry.id   AF-A0A847WBR0-F1
#
_cell.length_a   1.000
_cell.length_b   1.000
_cell.length_c   1.000
_cell.angle_alpha   90.00
_cell.angle_beta   90.00
_cell.angle_gamma   90.00
#
_symmetry.space_group_name_H-M   'P 1'
#
loop_
_entity.id
_entity.type
_entity.pdbx_description
1 polymer ?
#
loop_
_entity_poly.entity_id
_entity_poly.type
_entity_poly.pdbx_seq_one_letter_code
_entity_poly.pdbx_strand_id
1 'polypeptide(L)' 'MNQKEVNEIRRRLAPNKNNIGRIYGCYVNSKKEVISYLDESLGTMPEMEAEKYMELLKKSLSGSLGRNLIDIVFS' A
#
# COMPACT_ATOMS: atom_id res chain seq x y z
N MET A 1 15.58 -7.63 1.14
CA MET A 1 14.43 -8.44 1.64
C MET A 1 14.36 -9.78 0.88
N ASN A 2 14.05 -10.90 1.55
CA ASN A 2 13.90 -12.22 0.92
C ASN A 2 12.42 -12.66 0.77
N GLN A 3 12.18 -13.77 0.05
CA GLN A 3 10.82 -14.24 -0.22
C GLN A 3 10.03 -14.61 1.06
N LYS A 4 10.71 -15.11 2.10
CA LYS A 4 10.09 -15.49 3.37
C LYS A 4 9.56 -14.24 4.09
N GLU A 5 10.36 -13.18 4.14
CA GLU A 5 9.99 -11.88 4.71
C GLU A 5 8.82 -11.24 3.94
N VAL A 6 8.86 -11.25 2.61
CA VAL A 6 7.74 -10.76 1.76
C VAL A 6 6.45 -11.51 2.10
N ASN A 7 6.51 -12.84 2.21
CA ASN A 7 5.34 -13.67 2.50
C ASN A 7 4.79 -13.44 3.92
N GLU A 8 5.63 -13.04 4.87
CA GLU A 8 5.18 -12.62 6.20
C GLU A 8 4.42 -11.30 6.14
N ILE A 9 4.98 -10.28 5.47
CA ILE A 9 4.32 -8.98 5.31
C ILE A 9 2.99 -9.14 4.58
N ARG A 10 2.97 -9.90 3.47
CA ARG A 10 1.75 -10.14 2.68
C ARG A 10 0.62 -10.77 3.51
N ARG A 11 0.95 -11.69 4.43
CA ARG A 11 -0.04 -12.29 5.35
C ARG A 11 -0.63 -11.29 6.34
N ARG A 12 0.12 -10.25 6.72
CA ARG A 12 -0.32 -9.17 7.63
C ARG A 12 -1.13 -8.08 6.93
N LEU A 13 -1.20 -8.05 5.60
CA LEU A 13 -2.02 -7.11 4.82
C LEU A 13 -3.43 -7.63 4.56
N ALA A 14 -3.99 -8.44 5.46
CA ALA A 14 -5.37 -8.93 5.31
C ALA A 14 -6.37 -7.82 5.69
N PRO A 15 -7.51 -7.67 4.97
CA PRO A 15 -8.52 -6.65 5.28
C PRO A 15 -8.93 -6.64 6.75
N ASN A 16 -9.16 -7.82 7.33
CA ASN A 16 -9.65 -7.98 8.70
C ASN A 16 -8.55 -8.13 9.76
N LYS A 17 -7.27 -8.09 9.36
CA LYS A 17 -6.13 -8.32 10.27
C LYS A 17 -4.86 -7.67 9.72
N ASN A 18 -4.87 -6.34 9.66
CA ASN A 18 -3.70 -5.53 9.33
C ASN A 18 -3.46 -4.43 10.37
N ASN A 19 -2.25 -3.88 10.37
CA ASN A 19 -1.82 -2.84 11.32
C ASN A 19 -1.69 -1.46 10.65
N ILE A 20 -2.39 -1.23 9.53
CA ILE A 20 -2.36 0.06 8.84
C ILE A 20 -3.41 0.97 9.46
N GLY A 21 -2.97 2.04 10.12
CA GLY A 21 -3.90 2.97 10.78
C GLY A 21 -4.48 4.05 9.87
N ARG A 22 -3.70 4.52 8.88
CA ARG A 22 -4.05 5.65 8.03
C ARG A 22 -3.55 5.45 6.61
N ILE A 23 -4.26 6.04 5.66
CA ILE A 23 -3.89 6.12 4.25
C ILE A 23 -3.66 7.59 3.91
N TYR A 24 -2.48 7.87 3.35
CA TYR A 24 -2.14 9.18 2.82
C TYR A 24 -2.04 9.11 1.31
N GLY A 25 -2.49 10.16 0.64
CA GLY A 25 -2.44 10.24 -0.82
C GLY A 25 -2.60 11.65 -1.33
N CYS A 26 -2.42 11.81 -2.63
CA CYS A 26 -2.75 13.05 -3.31
C CYS A 26 -3.19 12.75 -4.75
N TYR A 27 -4.04 13.60 -5.28
CA TYR A 27 -4.43 13.54 -6.69
C TYR A 27 -3.64 14.60 -7.47
N VAL A 28 -2.89 14.14 -8.47
CA VAL A 28 -2.02 14.96 -9.31
C VAL A 28 -2.62 15.07 -10.69
N ASN A 29 -2.76 16.30 -11.20
CA ASN A 29 -3.33 16.56 -12.52
C ASN A 29 -2.29 16.36 -13.65
N SER A 30 -2.71 16.52 -14.91
CA SER A 30 -1.84 16.40 -16.09
C SER A 30 -0.72 17.46 -16.16
N LYS A 31 -0.85 18.57 -15.42
CA LYS A 31 0.17 19.61 -15.27
C LYS A 31 1.17 19.32 -14.14
N LYS A 32 1.08 18.15 -13.50
CA LYS A 32 1.91 17.73 -12.35
C LYS A 32 1.65 18.56 -11.09
N GLU A 33 0.47 19.14 -10.95
CA GLU A 33 0.06 19.88 -9.76
C GLU A 33 -0.74 18.97 -8.84
N VAL A 34 -0.44 19.03 -7.53
CA VAL A 34 -1.30 18.39 -6.52
C VAL A 34 -2.54 19.24 -6.36
N ILE A 35 -3.71 18.69 -6.70
CA ILE A 35 -4.98 19.42 -6.60
C ILE A 35 -5.88 18.93 -5.47
N SER A 36 -5.51 17.83 -4.81
CA SER A 36 -6.20 17.33 -3.61
C SER A 36 -5.28 16.41 -2.80
N TYR A 37 -5.53 16.35 -1.50
CA TYR A 37 -4.86 15.46 -0.55
C TYR A 37 -5.88 14.51 0.07
N LEU A 38 -5.41 13.31 0.41
CA LEU A 38 -6.12 12.30 1.16
C LEU A 38 -5.34 12.08 2.46
N ASP A 39 -6.02 12.19 3.59
CA ASP A 39 -5.50 11.82 4.91
C ASP A 39 -6.65 11.20 5.71
N GLU A 40 -6.84 9.90 5.53
CA GLU A 40 -7.98 9.17 6.06
C GLU A 40 -7.55 8.03 6.96
N SER A 41 -8.32 7.81 8.02
CA SER A 41 -8.17 6.64 8.88
C SER A 41 -8.70 5.39 8.17
N LEU A 42 -7.88 4.34 8.08
CA LEU A 42 -8.32 3.08 7.48
C LEU A 42 -9.46 2.43 8.29
N GLY A 43 -9.48 2.65 9.61
CA GLY A 43 -10.50 2.09 10.50
C GLY A 43 -11.89 2.69 10.36
N THR A 44 -12.01 3.87 9.74
CA THR A 44 -13.30 4.54 9.46
C THR A 44 -13.65 4.56 7.97
N MET A 45 -12.75 4.06 7.12
CA MET A 45 -12.94 4.01 5.68
C MET A 45 -14.02 2.96 5.31
N PRO A 46 -14.85 3.21 4.29
CA PRO A 46 -15.79 2.22 3.78
C PRO A 46 -15.08 0.91 3.39
N GLU A 47 -15.68 -0.23 3.71
CA GLU A 47 -15.08 -1.56 3.50
C GLU A 47 -14.59 -1.77 2.06
N MET A 48 -15.42 -1.44 1.07
CA MET A 48 -15.07 -1.55 -0.34
C MET A 48 -13.82 -0.73 -0.72
N GLU A 49 -13.62 0.44 -0.11
CA GLU A 49 -12.46 1.28 -0.38
C GLU A 49 -11.21 0.74 0.33
N ALA A 50 -11.36 0.33 1.59
CA ALA A 50 -10.30 -0.31 2.36
C ALA A 50 -9.79 -1.59 1.66
N GLU A 51 -10.70 -2.42 1.13
CA GLU A 51 -10.36 -3.61 0.35
C GLU A 51 -9.52 -3.26 -0.89
N LYS A 52 -9.89 -2.22 -1.65
CA LYS A 52 -9.11 -1.76 -2.83
C LYS A 52 -7.69 -1.36 -2.45
N TYR A 53 -7.50 -0.61 -1.36
CA TYR A 53 -6.16 -0.27 -0.89
C TYR A 53 -5.36 -1.52 -0.49
N MET A 54 -5.99 -2.47 0.22
CA MET A 54 -5.32 -3.71 0.62
C MET A 54 -4.94 -4.58 -0.58
N GLU A 55 -5.78 -4.66 -1.60
CA GLU A 55 -5.46 -5.36 -2.85
C GLU A 55 -4.28 -4.72 -3.58
N LEU A 56 -4.26 -3.38 -3.68
CA LEU A 56 -3.17 -2.64 -4.30
C LEU A 56 -1.84 -2.89 -3.57
N LEU A 57 -1.83 -2.82 -2.23
CA LEU A 57 -0.68 -3.11 -1.39
C LEU A 57 -0.21 -4.57 -1.52
N LYS A 58 -1.12 -5.54 -1.59
CA LYS A 58 -0.74 -6.95 -1.83
C LYS A 58 -0.10 -7.13 -3.21
N LYS A 59 -0.57 -6.39 -4.22
CA LYS A 59 -0.05 -6.46 -5.58
C LYS A 59 1.38 -5.92 -5.67
N SER A 60 1.75 -4.89 -4.90
CA SER A 60 3.14 -4.42 -4.87
C SER A 60 4.11 -5.45 -4.28
N LEU A 61 3.62 -6.35 -3.42
CA LEU A 61 4.38 -7.48 -2.87
C LEU A 61 4.27 -8.78 -3.69
N SER A 62 3.67 -8.73 -4.89
CA SER A 62 3.53 -9.90 -5.76
C SER A 62 4.70 -10.03 -6.75
N GLY A 63 4.88 -11.23 -7.30
CA GLY A 63 5.94 -11.51 -8.26
C GLY A 63 7.28 -11.84 -7.59
N SER A 64 8.35 -11.87 -8.40
CA SER A 64 9.72 -12.07 -7.94
C SER A 64 10.29 -10.79 -7.31
N LEU A 65 11.23 -10.96 -6.38
CA LEU A 65 12.03 -9.86 -5.83
C LEU A 65 12.67 -9.04 -6.97
N GLY A 66 12.66 -7.71 -6.85
CA GLY A 66 13.19 -6.79 -7.87
C GLY A 66 12.22 -6.46 -9.02
N ARG A 67 11.03 -7.09 -9.10
CA ARG A 67 10.02 -6.76 -10.12
C ARG A 67 9.10 -5.62 -9.68
N ASN A 68 8.33 -5.85 -8.61
CA ASN A 68 7.39 -4.87 -8.06
C ASN A 68 7.90 -4.25 -6.76
N LEU A 69 8.68 -5.03 -5.99
CA LEU A 69 9.36 -4.58 -4.79
C LEU A 69 10.82 -4.29 -5.15
N ILE A 70 11.16 -3.01 -5.12
CA ILE A 70 12.50 -2.49 -5.44
C ILE A 70 13.19 -2.20 -4.10
N ASP A 71 14.43 -2.67 -3.96
CA ASP A 71 15.25 -2.37 -2.79
C ASP A 71 15.81 -0.96 -2.93
N ILE A 72 15.61 -0.12 -1.92
CA ILE A 72 16.13 1.26 -1.89
C ILE A 72 17.26 1.29 -0.87
N VAL A 73 18.48 1.51 -1.34
CA VAL A 73 19.64 1.69 -0.47
C VAL A 73 19.63 3.13 0.03
N PHE A 74 19.49 3.32 1.34
CA PHE A 74 19.63 4.62 1.98
C PHE A 74 21.10 4.80 2.42
N SER A 75 21.69 5.95 2.06
CA SER A 75 23.04 6.39 2.44
C SER A 75 23.00 7.38 3.59
#